data_AF-A0A836CLC5-F1
#
_entry.id   AF-A0A836CLC5-F1
#
_cell.length_a   1.000
_cell.length_b   1.000
_cell.length_c   1.000
_cell.angle_alpha   90.00
_cell.angle_beta   90.00
_cell.angle_gamma   90.00
#
_symmetry.space_group_name_H-M   'P 1'
#
loop_
_entity.id
_entity.type
_entity.pdbx_description
1 polymer ?
#
loop_
_entity_poly.entity_id
_entity_poly.type
_entity_poly.pdbx_seq_one_letter_code
_entity_poly.pdbx_strand_id
1 'polypeptide(L)'
;AAMTGQYSLVQFLRHHGVPFSRKATAAAAEAGHEDLLKQLTADGCEWNGEVVFVAAKNNDMGILRYAEELGRLAQGNNGCTGAVVDGHRDVLQWLVEHGCMPD
;
A
#
# COMPACT_ATOMS: atom_id res chain seq x y z
N ALA A 1 11.25 -8.63 -7.52
CA ALA A 1 9.94 -8.84 -8.18
C ALA A 1 8.97 -7.73 -7.79
N ALA A 2 8.47 -7.69 -6.54
CA ALA A 2 7.54 -6.65 -6.09
C ALA A 2 8.16 -5.23 -6.08
N MET A 3 9.34 -5.07 -5.46
CA MET A 3 10.06 -3.79 -5.44
C MET A 3 10.44 -3.26 -6.84
N THR A 4 10.54 -4.15 -7.83
CA THR A 4 10.96 -3.83 -9.20
C THR A 4 9.77 -3.68 -10.15
N GLY A 5 8.53 -3.78 -9.68
CA GLY A 5 7.32 -3.61 -10.50
C GLY A 5 7.08 -4.75 -11.51
N GLN A 6 7.82 -5.86 -11.41
CA GLN A 6 7.81 -6.91 -12.43
C GLN A 6 6.71 -7.95 -12.17
N TYR A 7 5.49 -7.64 -12.59
CA TYR A 7 4.35 -8.56 -12.42
C TYR A 7 4.58 -9.93 -13.06
N SER A 8 5.16 -10.00 -14.25
CA SER A 8 5.46 -11.28 -14.92
C SER A 8 6.37 -12.17 -14.09
N LEU A 9 7.33 -11.59 -13.36
CA LEU A 9 8.21 -12.34 -12.46
C LEU A 9 7.45 -12.80 -11.21
N VAL A 10 6.53 -11.98 -10.70
CA VAL A 10 5.63 -12.38 -9.60
C VAL A 10 4.78 -13.59 -10.00
N GLN A 11 4.17 -13.56 -11.20
CA GLN A 11 3.38 -14.68 -11.73
C GLN A 11 4.23 -15.94 -11.96
N PHE A 12 5.45 -15.78 -12.48
CA PHE A 12 6.38 -16.88 -12.65
C PHE A 12 6.68 -17.56 -11.30
N LEU A 13 7.01 -16.78 -10.27
CA LEU A 13 7.28 -17.32 -8.92
C LEU A 13 6.05 -18.05 -8.36
N ARG A 14 4.84 -17.50 -8.55
CA ARG A 14 3.57 -18.13 -8.16
C ARG A 14 3.38 -19.48 -8.84
N HIS A 15 3.61 -19.56 -10.15
CA HIS A 15 3.48 -20.79 -10.92
C HIS A 15 4.44 -21.88 -10.43
N HIS A 16 5.62 -21.49 -9.94
CA HIS A 16 6.60 -22.38 -9.33
C HIS A 16 6.39 -22.65 -7.83
N GLY A 17 5.20 -22.33 -7.30
CA GLY A 17 4.80 -22.69 -5.94
C GLY A 17 5.30 -21.74 -4.85
N VAL A 18 5.85 -20.57 -5.21
CA VAL A 18 6.15 -19.53 -4.22
C VAL A 18 4.85 -18.80 -3.87
N PRO A 19 4.36 -18.91 -2.62
CA PRO A 19 3.09 -18.29 -2.24
C PRO A 19 3.21 -16.77 -2.20
N PHE A 20 2.09 -16.09 -2.42
CA PHE A 20 1.98 -14.68 -2.11
C PHE A 20 2.22 -14.45 -0.61
N SER A 21 3.02 -13.44 -0.30
CA SER A 21 3.24 -12.98 1.06
C SER A 21 2.70 -11.57 1.18
N ARG A 22 2.10 -11.21 2.34
CA ARG A 22 1.77 -9.81 2.66
C ARG A 22 2.95 -8.85 2.50
N LYS A 23 4.20 -9.34 2.54
CA LYS A 23 5.38 -8.52 2.24
C LYS A 23 5.44 -8.03 0.79
N ALA A 24 4.80 -8.73 -0.14
CA ALA A 24 4.74 -8.34 -1.55
C ALA A 24 3.88 -7.08 -1.77
N THR A 25 2.75 -6.94 -1.07
CA THR A 25 1.89 -5.74 -1.16
C THR A 25 2.59 -4.53 -0.53
N ALA A 26 3.25 -4.69 0.62
CA ALA A 26 4.08 -3.61 1.20
C ALA A 26 5.24 -3.21 0.29
N ALA A 27 5.98 -4.17 -0.27
CA ALA A 27 7.10 -3.88 -1.16
C ALA A 27 6.68 -3.21 -2.48
N ALA A 28 5.49 -3.53 -2.99
CA ALA A 28 4.92 -2.83 -4.15
C ALA A 28 4.55 -1.38 -3.79
N ALA A 29 3.95 -1.15 -2.62
CA ALA A 29 3.62 0.18 -2.14
C ALA A 29 4.86 1.04 -1.84
N GLU A 30 5.89 0.46 -1.23
CA GLU A 30 7.17 1.13 -0.95
C GLU A 30 7.86 1.61 -2.22
N ALA A 31 7.75 0.83 -3.28
CA ALA A 31 8.30 1.18 -4.58
C ALA A 31 7.35 2.03 -5.45
N GLY A 32 6.14 2.37 -4.96
CA GLY A 32 5.15 3.18 -5.70
C GLY A 32 4.50 2.44 -6.87
N HIS A 33 4.54 1.11 -6.91
CA HIS A 33 3.97 0.31 -8.00
C HIS A 33 2.48 0.04 -7.78
N GLU A 34 1.65 1.07 -7.93
CA GLU A 34 0.20 1.02 -7.72
C GLU A 34 -0.48 -0.13 -8.52
N ASP A 35 -0.18 -0.25 -9.81
CA ASP A 35 -0.78 -1.29 -10.66
C ASP A 35 -0.42 -2.71 -10.19
N LEU A 36 0.83 -2.91 -9.74
CA LEU A 36 1.26 -4.19 -9.21
C LEU A 36 0.56 -4.49 -7.87
N LEU A 37 0.40 -3.50 -7.00
CA LEU A 37 -0.34 -3.64 -5.75
C LEU A 37 -1.80 -4.05 -6.00
N LYS A 38 -2.47 -3.42 -6.98
CA LYS A 38 -3.84 -3.78 -7.40
C LYS A 38 -3.92 -5.22 -7.89
N GLN A 39 -2.98 -5.62 -8.75
CA GLN A 39 -2.91 -6.98 -9.28
C GLN A 39 -2.67 -8.02 -8.19
N LEU A 40 -1.70 -7.79 -7.30
CA LEU A 40 -1.42 -8.65 -6.15
C LEU A 40 -2.67 -8.83 -5.27
N THR A 41 -3.38 -7.73 -5.01
CA THR A 41 -4.58 -7.75 -4.18
C THR A 41 -5.71 -8.51 -4.86
N ALA A 42 -5.92 -8.32 -6.17
CA ALA A 42 -6.91 -9.05 -6.97
C ALA A 42 -6.60 -10.56 -7.04
N ASP A 43 -5.32 -10.93 -7.01
CA ASP A 43 -4.83 -12.30 -7.00
C ASP A 43 -4.96 -13.01 -5.63
N GLY A 44 -5.49 -12.32 -4.63
CA GLY A 44 -5.68 -12.85 -3.28
C GLY A 44 -4.44 -12.73 -2.39
N CYS A 45 -3.44 -11.93 -2.77
CA CYS A 45 -2.36 -11.60 -1.85
C CYS A 45 -2.91 -10.83 -0.65
N GLU A 46 -2.48 -11.22 0.55
CA GLU A 46 -2.87 -10.54 1.77
C GLU A 46 -2.43 -9.07 1.77
N TRP A 47 -3.31 -8.21 2.28
CA TRP A 47 -3.02 -6.80 2.49
C TRP A 47 -2.07 -6.64 3.68
N ASN A 48 -1.06 -5.80 3.52
CA ASN A 48 -0.21 -5.41 4.64
C ASN A 48 -0.67 -4.04 5.15
N GLY A 49 -0.86 -3.91 6.47
CA GLY A 49 -1.19 -2.65 7.11
C GLY A 49 -0.15 -1.56 6.90
N GLU A 50 1.11 -1.89 6.59
CA GLU A 50 2.13 -0.89 6.26
C GLU A 50 1.87 -0.13 4.95
N VAL A 51 1.00 -0.66 4.07
CA VAL A 51 0.73 -0.04 2.76
C VAL A 51 0.24 1.40 2.91
N VAL A 52 -0.65 1.68 3.86
CA VAL A 52 -1.20 3.04 4.07
C VAL A 52 -0.14 3.97 4.66
N PHE A 53 0.67 3.50 5.62
CA PHE A 53 1.78 4.27 6.19
C PHE A 53 2.77 4.69 5.11
N VAL A 54 3.20 3.72 4.29
CA VAL A 54 4.17 3.93 3.23
C VAL A 54 3.62 4.85 2.14
N ALA A 55 2.38 4.63 1.70
CA ALA A 55 1.73 5.50 0.74
C ALA A 55 1.60 6.94 1.26
N ALA A 56 1.22 7.09 2.53
CA ALA A 56 1.11 8.41 3.17
C ALA A 56 2.47 9.12 3.30
N LYS A 57 3.51 8.37 3.68
CA LYS A 57 4.89 8.86 3.74
C LYS A 57 5.42 9.25 2.34
N ASN A 58 5.02 8.54 1.29
CA ASN A 58 5.49 8.80 -0.08
C ASN A 58 4.65 9.82 -0.85
N ASN A 59 3.62 10.40 -0.24
CA ASN A 59 2.61 11.23 -0.92
C ASN A 59 1.89 10.50 -2.09
N ASP A 60 1.67 9.19 -1.95
CA ASP A 60 1.04 8.37 -2.99
C ASP A 60 -0.49 8.33 -2.83
N MET A 61 -1.14 9.38 -3.34
CA MET A 61 -2.60 9.50 -3.34
C MET A 61 -3.32 8.44 -4.20
N GLY A 62 -2.62 7.73 -5.08
CA GLY A 62 -3.20 6.63 -5.87
C GLY A 62 -3.42 5.40 -4.99
N ILE A 63 -2.38 4.99 -4.27
CA ILE A 63 -2.45 3.87 -3.32
C ILE A 63 -3.39 4.19 -2.15
N LEU A 64 -3.40 5.43 -1.64
CA LEU A 64 -4.30 5.82 -0.55
C LEU A 64 -5.78 5.73 -0.94
N ARG A 65 -6.14 6.22 -2.13
CA ARG A 65 -7.51 6.09 -2.66
C ARG A 65 -7.87 4.63 -2.90
N TYR A 66 -6.93 3.82 -3.41
CA TYR A 66 -7.17 2.39 -3.56
C TYR A 66 -7.39 1.69 -2.21
N ALA A 67 -6.65 2.07 -1.17
CA ALA A 67 -6.86 1.55 0.18
C ALA A 67 -8.23 1.96 0.75
N GLU A 68 -8.71 3.16 0.44
CA GLU A 68 -10.05 3.64 0.79
C GLU A 68 -11.15 2.82 0.12
N GLU A 69 -11.05 2.61 -1.19
CA GLU A 69 -12.02 1.83 -1.98
C GLU A 69 -12.18 0.41 -1.44
N LEU A 70 -11.10 -0.16 -0.88
CA LEU A 70 -11.11 -1.47 -0.23
C LEU A 70 -11.60 -1.46 1.22
N GLY A 71 -11.86 -0.28 1.81
CA GLY A 71 -12.17 -0.11 3.22
C GLY A 71 -11.00 -0.44 4.16
N ARG A 72 -9.76 -0.29 3.68
CA ARG A 72 -8.52 -0.71 4.36
C ARG A 72 -7.67 0.44 4.89
N LEU A 73 -8.13 1.69 4.78
CA LEU A 73 -7.43 2.83 5.38
C LEU A 73 -7.14 2.64 6.87
N ALA A 74 -8.11 2.15 7.63
CA ALA A 74 -7.97 1.92 9.07
C ALA A 74 -7.08 0.72 9.44
N GLN A 75 -6.73 -0.14 8.47
CA GLN A 75 -5.72 -1.19 8.68
C GLN A 75 -4.29 -0.65 8.58
N GLY A 76 -4.17 0.61 8.16
CA GLY A 76 -2.96 1.39 8.18
C GLY A 76 -2.53 1.72 9.59
N ASN A 77 -1.61 0.95 10.18
CA ASN A 77 -0.93 1.38 11.40
C ASN A 77 -0.21 2.71 11.09
N ASN A 78 -0.81 3.82 11.52
CA ASN A 78 -0.19 5.15 11.54
C ASN A 78 -0.05 5.86 10.17
N GLY A 79 -1.05 5.77 9.29
CA GLY A 79 -1.08 6.57 8.04
C GLY A 79 -0.80 8.07 8.26
N CYS A 80 -1.45 8.66 9.28
CA CYS A 80 -1.22 10.04 9.68
C CYS A 80 0.25 10.29 10.10
N THR A 81 0.88 9.37 10.82
CA THR A 81 2.30 9.47 11.18
C THR A 81 3.20 9.45 9.95
N GLY A 82 2.90 8.61 8.95
CA GLY A 82 3.62 8.59 7.68
C GLY A 82 3.62 9.96 7.00
N ALA A 83 2.44 10.57 6.88
CA ALA A 83 2.29 11.91 6.33
C ALA A 83 3.00 13.00 7.17
N VAL A 84 2.99 12.89 8.50
CA VAL A 84 3.66 13.83 9.41
C VAL A 84 5.19 13.74 9.29
N VAL A 85 5.74 12.53 9.23
CA VAL A 85 7.20 12.29 9.18
C VAL A 85 7.84 12.95 7.97
N ASP A 86 7.20 12.87 6.80
CA ASP A 86 7.71 13.47 5.54
C ASP A 86 7.05 14.84 5.21
N GLY A 87 6.12 15.31 6.04
CA GLY A 87 5.55 16.65 5.96
C GLY A 87 4.45 16.86 4.90
N HIS A 88 3.77 15.79 4.48
CA HIS A 88 2.70 15.81 3.47
C HIS A 88 1.37 16.26 4.08
N ARG A 89 1.18 17.58 4.16
CA ARG A 89 -0.01 18.20 4.78
C ARG A 89 -1.33 17.89 4.06
N ASP A 90 -1.30 17.85 2.74
CA ASP A 90 -2.44 17.50 1.89
C ASP A 90 -2.92 16.07 2.15
N VAL A 91 -1.98 15.12 2.21
CA VAL A 91 -2.26 13.73 2.57
C VAL A 91 -2.79 13.63 3.99
N LEU A 92 -2.17 14.33 4.95
CA LEU A 92 -2.61 14.31 6.34
C LEU A 92 -4.04 14.84 6.47
N GLN A 93 -4.36 15.96 5.81
CA GLN A 93 -5.71 16.50 5.81
C GLN A 93 -6.71 15.51 5.21
N TRP A 94 -6.38 14.92 4.06
CA TRP A 94 -7.22 13.93 3.42
C TRP A 94 -7.44 12.70 4.32
N LEU A 95 -6.38 12.17 4.95
CA LEU A 95 -6.47 11.05 5.87
C LEU A 95 -7.39 11.36 7.06
N VAL A 96 -7.29 12.56 7.64
CA VAL A 96 -8.14 13.00 8.75
C VAL A 96 -9.62 13.09 8.34
N GLU A 97 -9.91 13.62 7.15
CA GLU A 97 -11.27 13.67 6.59
C GLU A 97 -11.88 12.27 6.42
N HIS A 98 -11.04 11.26 6.16
CA HIS A 98 -11.44 9.86 5.94
C HIS A 98 -11.27 8.99 7.20
N GLY A 99 -11.18 9.61 8.38
CA GLY A 99 -11.25 8.93 9.67
C GLY A 99 -9.93 8.42 10.24
N CYS A 100 -8.79 8.84 9.68
CA CYS A 100 -7.50 8.67 10.36
C CYS A 100 -7.44 9.60 11.56
N MET A 101 -7.44 9.02 12.77
CA MET A 101 -7.18 9.77 13.99
C MET A 101 -5.66 9.73 14.25
N PRO A 102 -4.99 10.89 14.39
CA PRO A 102 -3.65 10.90 14.95
C PRO A 102 -3.73 10.48 16.42
N ASP A 103 -3.01 9.43 16.80
CA ASP A 103 -2.74 9.10 18.22
C ASP A 103 -1.84 10.16 18.88
#